data_AF-A0AAE2WBZ3-F1
#
_entry.id   AF-A0AAE2WBZ3-F1
#
_cell.length_a   1.000
_cell.length_b   1.000
_cell.length_c   1.000
_cell.angle_alpha   90.00
_cell.angle_beta   90.00
_cell.angle_gamma   90.00
#
_symmetry.space_group_name_H-M   'P 1'
#
loop_
_entity.id
_entity.type
_entity.pdbx_description
1 polymer ?
#
loop_
_entity_poly.entity_id
_entity_poly.type
_entity_poly.pdbx_seq_one_letter_code
_entity_poly.pdbx_strand_id
1 'polypeptide(L)'
;MFDEIVLTLKKQMPDIKIIYLFGSQATGNARADSDVDIAIMATRALDPVERWELSNQLAKTVGHDVDLIDLLQASTVLKMEIVRNGKLLYDAEATAGEFEMTTLSMYQHLQKERADIIHRFNQDLKA
;
A
#
# COMPACT_ATOMS: atom_id res chain seq x y z
N MET A 1 -0.58 -0.09 -18.59
CA MET A 1 0.11 -0.01 -17.27
C MET A 1 -0.75 -0.55 -16.13
N PHE A 2 -1.69 0.20 -15.53
CA PHE A 2 -2.38 -0.28 -14.31
C PHE A 2 -3.22 -1.55 -14.53
N ASP A 3 -3.88 -1.68 -15.67
CA ASP A 3 -4.61 -2.92 -16.03
C ASP A 3 -3.66 -4.12 -16.15
N GLU A 4 -2.45 -3.93 -16.68
CA GLU A 4 -1.44 -4.99 -16.79
C GLU A 4 -0.92 -5.41 -15.41
N ILE A 5 -0.79 -4.47 -14.46
CA ILE A 5 -0.47 -4.78 -13.06
C ILE A 5 -1.54 -5.68 -12.47
N VAL A 6 -2.82 -5.28 -12.57
CA VAL A 6 -3.95 -6.05 -12.03
C VAL A 6 -4.02 -7.44 -12.66
N LEU A 7 -3.88 -7.54 -13.99
CA LEU A 7 -3.90 -8.82 -14.69
C LEU A 7 -2.73 -9.72 -14.30
N THR A 8 -1.51 -9.17 -14.19
CA THR A 8 -0.32 -9.92 -13.79
C THR A 8 -0.46 -10.44 -12.36
N LEU A 9 -0.86 -9.57 -11.43
CA LEU A 9 -1.08 -9.93 -10.03
C LEU A 9 -2.14 -11.03 -9.88
N LYS A 10 -3.29 -10.87 -10.52
CA LYS A 10 -4.37 -11.89 -10.46
C LYS A 10 -3.96 -13.22 -11.07
N LYS A 11 -3.10 -13.22 -12.09
CA LYS A 11 -2.60 -14.44 -12.72
C LYS A 11 -1.62 -15.18 -11.80
N GLN A 12 -0.70 -14.45 -11.16
CA GLN A 12 0.32 -15.04 -10.29
C GLN A 12 -0.23 -15.43 -8.92
N MET A 13 -1.19 -14.66 -8.39
CA MET A 13 -1.73 -14.84 -7.06
C MET A 13 -3.26 -14.67 -7.07
N PRO A 14 -4.01 -15.75 -7.38
CA PRO A 14 -5.46 -15.71 -7.52
C PRO A 14 -6.22 -15.40 -6.22
N ASP A 15 -5.57 -15.51 -5.07
CA ASP A 15 -6.15 -15.22 -3.75
C ASP A 15 -5.98 -13.75 -3.31
N ILE A 16 -5.49 -12.87 -4.20
CA ILE A 16 -5.55 -11.42 -3.97
C ILE A 16 -7.01 -10.98 -3.83
N LYS A 17 -7.28 -10.23 -2.76
CA LYS A 17 -8.57 -9.60 -2.47
C LYS A 17 -8.60 -8.14 -2.87
N ILE A 18 -7.52 -7.40 -2.61
CA ILE A 18 -7.46 -5.95 -2.87
C ILE A 18 -6.14 -5.57 -3.54
N ILE A 19 -6.19 -4.62 -4.48
CA ILE A 19 -5.02 -3.94 -5.06
C ILE A 19 -5.26 -2.43 -5.03
N TYR A 20 -4.35 -1.69 -4.41
CA TYR A 20 -4.27 -0.23 -4.47
C TYR A 20 -3.02 0.22 -5.20
N LEU A 21 -3.14 1.30 -5.97
CA LEU A 21 -2.04 2.18 -6.34
C LEU A 21 -1.92 3.24 -5.25
N PHE A 22 -0.72 3.57 -4.79
CA PHE A 22 -0.51 4.69 -3.87
C PHE A 22 0.69 5.55 -4.30
N GLY A 23 1.12 6.44 -3.41
CA GLY A 23 2.32 7.26 -3.63
C GLY A 23 2.18 8.29 -4.77
N SER A 24 3.31 8.55 -5.44
CA SER A 24 3.42 9.66 -6.41
C SER A 24 2.52 9.46 -7.64
N GLN A 25 2.38 8.21 -8.09
CA GLN A 25 1.55 7.82 -9.23
C GLN A 25 0.05 7.94 -8.92
N ALA A 26 -0.36 7.69 -7.66
CA ALA A 26 -1.74 7.92 -7.25
C ALA A 26 -2.07 9.41 -7.16
N THR A 27 -1.17 10.22 -6.61
CA THR A 27 -1.40 11.66 -6.36
C THR A 27 -1.18 12.57 -7.57
N GLY A 28 -0.64 12.05 -8.67
CA GLY A 28 -0.38 12.82 -9.90
C GLY A 28 0.91 13.64 -9.85
N ASN A 29 1.76 13.42 -8.84
CA ASN A 29 3.05 14.08 -8.67
C ASN A 29 4.22 13.22 -9.18
N ALA A 30 3.94 12.13 -9.89
CA ALA A 30 4.95 11.25 -10.45
C ALA A 30 5.81 11.97 -11.49
N ARG A 31 7.11 11.70 -11.43
CA ARG A 31 8.09 12.05 -12.45
C ARG A 31 8.27 10.87 -13.40
N ALA A 32 8.97 11.10 -14.51
CA ALA A 32 9.24 10.05 -15.50
C ALA A 32 10.06 8.87 -14.92
N ASP A 33 10.85 9.13 -13.86
CA ASP A 33 11.68 8.17 -13.14
C ASP A 33 11.03 7.63 -11.86
N SER A 34 9.75 7.94 -11.60
CA SER A 34 9.09 7.50 -10.37
C SER A 34 8.70 6.03 -10.42
N ASP A 35 9.02 5.34 -9.32
CA ASP A 35 8.57 3.99 -9.03
C ASP A 35 7.04 3.93 -8.97
N VAL A 36 6.50 2.73 -9.15
CA VAL A 36 5.07 2.44 -9.04
C VAL A 36 4.80 1.76 -7.71
N ASP A 37 4.21 2.52 -6.79
CA ASP A 37 3.86 2.03 -5.46
C ASP A 37 2.52 1.25 -5.49
N ILE A 38 2.58 -0.05 -5.25
CA ILE A 38 1.43 -0.95 -5.26
C ILE A 38 1.25 -1.60 -3.89
N ALA A 39 0.04 -1.59 -3.35
CA ALA A 39 -0.30 -2.30 -2.13
C ALA A 39 -1.33 -3.38 -2.43
N ILE A 40 -1.12 -4.57 -1.87
CA ILE A 40 -2.00 -5.72 -2.08
C ILE A 40 -2.43 -6.33 -0.75
N MET A 41 -3.63 -6.90 -0.73
CA MET A 41 -4.09 -7.76 0.35
C MET A 41 -4.51 -9.10 -0.25
N ALA A 42 -3.85 -10.18 0.16
CA ALA A 42 -4.22 -11.55 -0.19
C ALA A 42 -4.95 -12.23 0.99
N THR A 43 -5.28 -13.51 0.85
CA THR A 43 -5.89 -14.27 1.95
C THR A 43 -4.93 -14.59 3.09
N ARG A 44 -3.62 -14.42 2.83
CA ARG A 44 -2.52 -14.60 3.79
C ARG A 44 -1.47 -13.53 3.61
N ALA A 45 -0.65 -13.36 4.64
CA ALA A 45 0.57 -12.57 4.53
C ALA A 45 1.52 -13.20 3.50
N LEU A 46 2.21 -12.35 2.74
CA LEU A 46 3.20 -12.79 1.77
C LEU A 46 4.53 -13.07 2.45
N ASP A 47 5.21 -14.12 2.00
CA ASP A 47 6.62 -14.30 2.35
C ASP A 47 7.46 -13.15 1.73
N PRO A 48 8.50 -12.64 2.41
CA PRO A 48 9.33 -11.57 1.86
C PRO A 48 9.96 -11.89 0.50
N VAL A 49 10.35 -13.14 0.25
CA VAL A 49 10.93 -13.58 -1.03
C VAL A 49 9.85 -13.61 -2.11
N GLU A 50 8.69 -14.18 -1.80
CA GLU A 50 7.53 -14.18 -2.72
C GLU A 50 7.12 -12.75 -3.11
N ARG A 51 7.04 -11.83 -2.15
CA ARG A 51 6.72 -10.42 -2.39
C ARG A 51 7.77 -9.76 -3.28
N TRP A 52 9.05 -10.04 -3.05
CA TRP A 52 10.14 -9.51 -3.86
C TRP A 52 10.13 -10.05 -5.30
N GLU A 53 9.84 -11.35 -5.48
CA GLU A 53 9.69 -11.96 -6.79
C GLU A 53 8.52 -11.35 -7.57
N LEU A 54 7.37 -11.15 -6.92
CA LEU A 54 6.21 -10.49 -7.51
C LEU A 54 6.50 -9.04 -7.91
N SER A 55 7.16 -8.27 -7.04
CA SER A 55 7.60 -6.89 -7.33
C SER A 55 8.49 -6.86 -8.59
N ASN A 56 9.52 -7.71 -8.66
CA ASN A 56 10.41 -7.78 -9.82
C ASN A 56 9.70 -8.19 -11.12
N GLN A 57 8.73 -9.11 -11.03
CA GLN A 57 7.95 -9.50 -12.20
C GLN A 57 7.08 -8.35 -12.69
N LEU A 58 6.43 -7.62 -11.78
CA LEU A 58 5.66 -6.43 -12.13
C LEU A 58 6.56 -5.37 -12.77
N ALA A 59 7.73 -5.12 -12.20
CA ALA A 59 8.67 -4.14 -12.71
C ALA A 59 9.07 -4.42 -14.17
N LYS A 60 9.36 -5.69 -14.48
CA LYS A 60 9.64 -6.14 -15.86
C LYS A 60 8.45 -5.95 -16.80
N THR A 61 7.23 -6.16 -16.31
CA THR A 61 6.01 -6.01 -17.12
C THR A 61 5.71 -4.55 -17.43
N VAL A 62 5.90 -3.64 -16.47
CA VAL A 62 5.50 -2.23 -16.62
C VAL A 62 6.64 -1.31 -17.05
N GLY A 63 7.89 -1.77 -16.99
CA GLY A 63 9.07 -0.97 -17.37
C GLY A 63 9.47 0.11 -16.36
N HIS A 64 8.97 0.02 -15.13
CA HIS A 64 9.29 0.89 -14.00
C HIS A 64 9.56 0.03 -12.77
N ASP A 65 10.37 0.51 -11.84
CA ASP A 65 10.52 -0.16 -10.54
C ASP A 65 9.17 -0.16 -9.80
N VAL A 66 8.90 -1.23 -9.05
CA VAL A 66 7.62 -1.43 -8.35
C VAL A 66 7.89 -1.71 -6.88
N ASP A 67 7.49 -0.79 -6.01
CA ASP A 67 7.43 -1.08 -4.57
C ASP A 67 6.12 -1.79 -4.24
N LEU A 68 6.22 -3.04 -3.82
CA LEU A 68 5.06 -3.89 -3.51
C LEU A 68 4.90 -4.04 -2.00
N ILE A 69 3.80 -3.52 -1.47
CA ILE A 69 3.45 -3.58 -0.06
C ILE A 69 2.39 -4.64 0.20
N ASP A 70 2.63 -5.50 1.20
CA ASP A 70 1.62 -6.39 1.76
C ASP A 70 0.82 -5.67 2.86
N LEU A 71 -0.46 -5.42 2.59
CA LEU A 71 -1.39 -4.76 3.51
C LEU A 71 -1.61 -5.55 4.80
N LEU A 72 -1.42 -6.87 4.84
CA LEU A 72 -1.55 -7.61 6.10
C LEU A 72 -0.39 -7.32 7.06
N GLN A 73 0.79 -6.98 6.54
CA GLN A 73 2.02 -6.73 7.31
C GLN A 73 2.39 -5.25 7.43
N ALA A 74 1.80 -4.38 6.62
CA ALA A 74 2.07 -2.95 6.64
C ALA A 74 1.72 -2.27 7.98
N SER A 75 2.51 -1.27 8.34
CA SER A 75 2.23 -0.43 9.52
C SER A 75 0.90 0.31 9.39
N THR A 76 0.27 0.63 10.51
CA THR A 76 -0.98 1.42 10.54
C THR A 76 -0.83 2.77 9.85
N VAL A 77 0.34 3.41 9.93
CA VAL A 77 0.59 4.69 9.26
C VAL A 77 0.60 4.52 7.74
N LEU A 78 1.29 3.49 7.23
CA LEU A 78 1.34 3.22 5.79
C LEU A 78 -0.02 2.80 5.24
N LYS A 79 -0.75 1.94 5.98
CA LYS A 79 -2.14 1.60 5.64
C LYS A 79 -3.01 2.85 5.53
N MET A 80 -2.91 3.76 6.49
CA MET A 80 -3.68 5.00 6.48
C MET A 80 -3.32 5.90 5.28
N GLU A 81 -2.04 5.96 4.90
CA GLU A 81 -1.61 6.68 3.70
C GLU A 81 -2.25 6.10 2.43
N ILE A 82 -2.27 4.77 2.30
CA ILE A 82 -2.90 4.06 1.18
C ILE A 82 -4.41 4.29 1.16
N VAL A 83 -5.08 4.20 2.30
CA VAL A 83 -6.53 4.47 2.41
C VAL A 83 -6.87 5.91 2.04
N ARG A 84 -6.03 6.87 2.43
CA ARG A 84 -6.30 8.30 2.23
C ARG A 84 -6.02 8.78 0.81
N ASN A 85 -4.88 8.37 0.26
CA ASN A 85 -4.32 8.94 -0.97
C ASN A 85 -4.21 7.92 -2.11
N GLY A 86 -4.47 6.64 -1.83
CA GLY A 86 -4.42 5.58 -2.82
C GLY A 86 -5.64 5.56 -3.75
N LYS A 87 -5.48 4.86 -4.87
CA LYS A 87 -6.53 4.54 -5.84
C LYS A 87 -6.77 3.04 -5.82
N LEU A 88 -7.98 2.63 -5.52
CA LEU A 88 -8.40 1.24 -5.58
C LEU A 88 -8.39 0.78 -7.06
N LEU A 89 -7.57 -0.22 -7.38
CA LEU A 89 -7.46 -0.79 -8.72
C LEU A 89 -8.25 -2.10 -8.85
N TYR A 90 -8.38 -2.86 -7.76
CA TYR A 90 -9.11 -4.13 -7.75
C TYR A 90 -9.66 -4.43 -6.35
N ASP A 91 -10.90 -4.92 -6.31
CA ASP A 91 -11.55 -5.47 -5.12
C ASP A 91 -12.37 -6.69 -5.53
N ALA A 92 -12.01 -7.87 -5.02
CA ALA A 92 -12.63 -9.13 -5.41
C ALA A 92 -14.06 -9.28 -4.86
N GLU A 93 -14.31 -8.83 -3.63
CA GLU A 93 -15.49 -9.19 -2.84
C GLU A 93 -16.03 -8.00 -2.00
N ALA A 94 -15.82 -6.77 -2.46
CA ALA A 94 -16.15 -5.55 -1.71
C ALA A 94 -15.44 -5.49 -0.33
N THR A 95 -14.24 -6.07 -0.26
CA THR A 95 -13.42 -6.20 0.95
C THR A 95 -12.67 -4.92 1.30
N ALA A 96 -12.53 -3.99 0.36
CA ALA A 96 -11.85 -2.71 0.58
C ALA A 96 -12.49 -1.91 1.72
N GLY A 97 -13.82 -1.87 1.79
CA GLY A 97 -14.52 -1.11 2.83
C GLY A 97 -14.22 -1.60 4.25
N GLU A 98 -14.14 -2.92 4.47
CA GLU A 98 -13.77 -3.47 5.78
C GLU A 98 -12.32 -3.14 6.16
N PHE A 99 -11.40 -3.27 5.20
CA PHE A 99 -10.00 -2.91 5.38
C PHE A 99 -9.82 -1.42 5.72
N GLU A 100 -10.52 -0.53 4.99
CA GLU A 100 -10.47 0.92 5.20
C GLU A 100 -11.00 1.30 6.58
N MET A 101 -12.17 0.77 6.97
CA MET A 101 -12.78 1.04 8.28
C MET A 101 -11.91 0.54 9.43
N THR A 102 -11.33 -0.66 9.30
CA THR A 102 -10.41 -1.21 10.29
C THR A 102 -9.15 -0.34 10.42
N THR A 103 -8.58 0.08 9.29
CA THR A 103 -7.41 0.96 9.23
C THR A 103 -7.67 2.30 9.89
N LEU A 104 -8.82 2.94 9.62
CA LEU A 104 -9.22 4.21 10.22
C LEU A 104 -9.29 4.11 11.75
N SER A 105 -9.93 3.05 12.26
CA SER A 105 -10.01 2.78 13.70
C SER A 105 -8.62 2.62 14.32
N MET A 106 -7.79 1.73 13.75
CA MET A 106 -6.42 1.50 14.23
C MET A 106 -5.60 2.80 14.23
N TYR A 107 -5.73 3.62 13.19
CA TYR A 107 -5.00 4.88 13.08
C TYR A 107 -5.43 5.88 14.15
N GLN A 108 -6.74 6.02 14.42
CA GLN A 108 -7.24 6.88 15.49
C GLN A 108 -6.71 6.48 16.87
N HIS A 109 -6.65 5.19 17.17
CA HIS A 109 -6.06 4.67 18.40
C HIS A 109 -4.57 4.99 18.48
N LEU A 110 -3.82 4.68 17.41
CA LEU A 110 -2.38 4.98 17.33
C LEU A 110 -2.10 6.47 17.53
N GLN A 111 -2.89 7.37 16.93
CA GLN A 111 -2.74 8.82 17.10
C GLN A 111 -2.88 9.27 18.55
N LYS A 112 -3.84 8.70 19.30
CA LYS A 112 -4.04 9.02 20.72
C LYS A 112 -2.86 8.54 21.55
N GLU A 113 -2.41 7.31 21.34
CA GLU A 113 -1.32 6.70 22.09
C GLU A 113 0.01 7.42 21.90
N ARG A 114 0.30 7.89 20.66
CA ARG A 114 1.56 8.54 20.33
C ARG A 114 1.54 10.07 20.43
N ALA A 115 0.43 10.68 20.84
CA ALA A 115 0.26 12.13 20.83
C ALA A 115 1.37 12.87 21.59
N ASP A 116 1.66 12.46 22.83
CA ASP A 116 2.67 13.08 23.68
C ASP A 116 4.10 12.84 23.17
N ILE A 117 4.34 11.70 22.50
CA ILE A 117 5.63 11.38 21.89
C ILE A 117 5.90 12.32 20.71
N ILE A 118 4.93 12.46 19.80
CA ILE A 118 5.06 13.35 18.64
C ILE A 118 5.17 14.80 19.08
N HIS A 119 4.40 15.22 20.10
CA HIS A 119 4.46 16.58 20.62
C HIS A 119 5.87 16.94 21.12
N ARG A 120 6.46 16.09 21.97
CA ARG A 120 7.82 16.27 22.48
C ARG A 120 8.87 16.28 21.37
N PHE A 121 8.81 15.30 20.46
CA PHE A 121 9.73 15.22 19.33
C PHE A 121 9.72 16.50 18.46
N ASN A 122 8.55 17.06 18.21
CA ASN A 122 8.41 18.30 17.43
C ASN A 122 8.88 19.56 18.18
N GLN A 123 8.91 19.54 19.50
CA GLN A 123 9.49 20.64 20.29
C GLN A 123 11.02 20.58 20.25
N ASP A 124 11.59 19.38 20.39
CA ASP A 124 13.04 19.18 20.34
C ASP A 124 13.63 19.56 18.97
N LEU A 125 12.91 19.31 17.88
CA LEU A 125 13.31 19.73 16.53
C LEU A 125 13.30 21.25 16.29
N LYS A 126 12.62 22.01 17.14
CA LYS A 126 12.50 23.47 17.02
C LYS A 126 13.49 24.24 17.91
N ALA A 127 14.21 23.54 18.79
CA ALA A 127 15.24 24.08 19.66
C ALA A 127 16.61 24.05 18.96
#